data_AF-A0A256XS54-F1
#
_entry.id   AF-A0A256XS54-F1
#
_cell.length_a   1.000
_cell.length_b   1.000
_cell.length_c   1.000
_cell.angle_alpha   90.00
_cell.angle_beta   90.00
_cell.angle_gamma   90.00
#
_symmetry.space_group_name_H-M   'P 1'
#
loop_
_entity.id
_entity.type
_entity.pdbx_description
1 polymer ?
#
loop_
_entity_poly.entity_id
_entity_poly.type
_entity_poly.pdbx_seq_one_letter_code
_entity_poly.pdbx_strand_id
1 'polypeptide(L)'
;MTIKLLRQEHIGERVIIEHKRTGKKTHAVILDETKNTYLVRDEKNKRIKRIIKSECYIIFTNHNLRVDGEKLTKRPEDRIKMK
;
A
#
# COMPACT_ATOMS: atom_id res chain seq x y z
N MET A 1 -12.69 12.04 6.66
CA MET A 1 -12.01 11.80 5.36
C MET A 1 -11.06 10.60 5.41
N THR A 2 -10.24 10.44 6.45
CA THR A 2 -9.21 9.39 6.58
C THR A 2 -9.72 7.94 6.59
N ILE A 3 -10.96 7.70 7.05
CA ILE A 3 -11.53 6.35 7.21
C ILE A 3 -11.96 5.72 5.87
N LYS A 4 -12.40 6.52 4.89
CA LYS A 4 -12.82 6.01 3.56
C LYS A 4 -11.63 5.44 2.79
N LEU A 5 -10.47 6.10 2.88
CA LEU A 5 -9.25 5.69 2.16
C LEU A 5 -8.81 4.28 2.56
N LEU A 6 -8.84 3.96 3.85
CA LEU A 6 -8.41 2.66 4.38
C LEU A 6 -9.32 1.50 3.94
N ARG A 7 -10.52 1.78 3.42
CA ARG A 7 -11.55 0.78 3.07
C ARG A 7 -11.70 0.60 1.55
N GLN A 8 -10.96 1.36 0.73
CA GLN A 8 -11.06 1.29 -0.72
C GLN A 8 -9.96 0.42 -1.31
N GLU A 9 -10.15 0.03 -2.57
CA GLU A 9 -9.14 -0.65 -3.36
C GLU A 9 -8.14 0.37 -3.88
N HIS A 10 -6.84 0.08 -3.73
CA HIS A 10 -5.76 1.01 -4.05
C HIS A 10 -5.07 0.71 -5.38
N ILE A 11 -5.65 -0.15 -6.23
CA ILE A 11 -5.09 -0.48 -7.54
C ILE A 11 -5.04 0.76 -8.43
N GLY A 12 -3.90 1.00 -9.06
CA GLY A 12 -3.64 2.17 -9.90
C GLY A 12 -3.12 3.39 -9.13
N GLU A 13 -3.11 3.37 -7.79
CA GLU A 13 -2.59 4.48 -7.02
C GLU A 13 -1.05 4.55 -7.03
N ARG A 14 -0.53 5.77 -7.12
CA ARG A 14 0.88 6.09 -6.94
C ARG A 14 1.18 6.22 -5.45
N VAL A 15 2.11 5.41 -4.97
CA VAL A 15 2.49 5.36 -3.57
C VAL A 15 4.00 5.34 -3.40
N ILE A 16 4.46 5.74 -2.21
CA ILE A 16 5.84 5.51 -1.79
C ILE A 16 5.82 4.39 -0.75
N ILE A 17 6.56 3.33 -1.05
CA ILE A 17 6.75 2.18 -0.17
C ILE A 17 8.03 2.39 0.60
N GLU A 18 7.92 2.51 1.93
CA GLU A 18 9.05 2.65 2.84
C GLU A 18 9.22 1.34 3.62
N HIS A 19 10.30 0.62 3.37
CA HIS A 19 10.59 -0.60 4.11
C HIS A 19 10.96 -0.29 5.56
N LYS A 20 10.28 -0.91 6.53
CA LYS A 20 10.51 -0.69 7.96
C LYS A 20 11.95 -0.99 8.38
N ARG A 21 12.52 -2.10 7.89
CA ARG A 21 13.85 -2.57 8.27
C ARG A 21 14.99 -1.74 7.69
N THR A 22 14.86 -1.29 6.45
CA THR A 22 15.96 -0.64 5.71
C THR A 22 15.76 0.86 5.53
N GLY A 23 14.58 1.40 5.84
CA GLY A 23 14.20 2.78 5.54
C GLY A 23 14.12 3.10 4.04
N LYS A 24 14.32 2.10 3.17
CA LYS A 24 14.38 2.31 1.72
C LYS A 24 13.01 2.71 1.19
N LYS A 25 12.96 3.85 0.50
CA LYS A 25 11.77 4.37 -0.16
C LYS A 25 11.76 4.01 -1.64
N THR A 26 10.65 3.44 -2.11
CA THR A 26 10.42 3.07 -3.51
C THR A 26 9.16 3.75 -4.00
N HIS A 27 9.25 4.54 -5.06
CA HIS A 27 8.09 5.08 -5.76
C HIS A 27 7.52 3.98 -6.65
N ALA A 28 6.25 3.66 -6.45
CA ALA A 28 5.61 2.56 -7.16
C ALA A 28 4.13 2.83 -7.41
N VAL A 29 3.59 2.17 -8.43
CA VAL A 29 2.16 2.09 -8.70
C VAL A 29 1.66 0.73 -8.21
N ILE A 30 0.57 0.71 -7.45
CA ILE A 30 -0.05 -0.55 -7.02
C ILE A 30 -0.76 -1.16 -8.23
N LEU A 31 -0.43 -2.42 -8.54
CA LEU A 31 -1.05 -3.19 -9.62
C LEU A 31 -2.11 -4.16 -9.12
N ASP A 32 -1.92 -4.70 -7.90
CA ASP A 32 -2.83 -5.67 -7.30
C ASP A 32 -2.69 -5.62 -5.77
N GLU A 33 -3.78 -5.93 -5.06
CA GLU A 33 -3.84 -5.98 -3.61
C GLU A 33 -4.44 -7.30 -3.13
N THR A 34 -3.63 -8.08 -2.41
CA THR A 34 -4.09 -9.30 -1.74
C THR A 34 -4.18 -9.07 -0.22
N LYS A 35 -4.52 -10.11 0.55
CA LYS A 35 -4.66 -10.04 2.01
C LYS A 35 -3.44 -9.39 2.68
N ASN A 36 -2.25 -9.92 2.43
CA ASN A 36 -1.01 -9.53 3.11
C ASN A 36 0.09 -8.99 2.17
N THR A 37 -0.17 -8.92 0.86
CA THR A 37 0.82 -8.40 -0.10
C THR A 37 0.22 -7.40 -1.08
N TYR A 38 1.05 -6.51 -1.57
CA TYR A 38 0.80 -5.69 -2.76
C TYR A 38 1.69 -6.15 -3.90
N LEU A 39 1.13 -6.23 -5.10
CA LEU A 39 1.92 -6.25 -6.32
C LEU A 39 2.10 -4.81 -6.78
N VAL A 40 3.34 -4.38 -6.97
CA VAL A 40 3.63 -2.99 -7.30
C VAL A 40 4.60 -2.91 -8.45
N ARG A 41 4.44 -1.88 -9.28
CA ARG A 41 5.37 -1.54 -10.35
C ARG A 41 6.23 -0.37 -9.92
N ASP A 42 7.53 -0.61 -9.78
CA ASP A 42 8.53 0.41 -9.47
C ASP A 42 8.59 1.41 -10.63
N GLU A 43 8.41 2.70 -10.36
CA GLU A 43 8.38 3.73 -11.41
C GLU A 43 9.75 3.96 -12.05
N LYS A 44 10.85 3.71 -11.31
CA LYS A 44 12.21 4.01 -11.79
C LYS A 44 12.72 2.95 -12.77
N ASN A 45 12.52 1.67 -12.46
CA ASN A 45 13.05 0.56 -13.25
C ASN A 45 11.95 -0.26 -13.96
N LYS A 46 10.68 0.15 -13.83
CA LYS A 46 9.49 -0.52 -14.39
C LYS A 46 9.32 -1.98 -13.99
N ARG A 47 10.10 -2.49 -13.02
CA ARG A 47 10.01 -3.88 -12.54
C ARG A 47 8.81 -4.06 -11.62
N ILE A 48 8.18 -5.22 -11.73
CA ILE A 48 7.11 -5.63 -10.83
C ILE A 48 7.73 -6.30 -9.60
N LYS A 49 7.28 -5.90 -8.42
CA LYS A 49 7.73 -6.44 -7.13
C LYS A 49 6.52 -6.79 -6.29
N ARG A 50 6.66 -7.86 -5.51
CA ARG A 50 5.70 -8.20 -4.46
C ARG A 50 6.22 -7.64 -3.15
N ILE A 51 5.36 -6.92 -2.44
CA ILE A 51 5.69 -6.25 -1.18
C ILE A 51 4.79 -6.81 -0.08
N ILE A 52 5.40 -7.22 1.03
CA ILE A 52 4.68 -7.69 2.21
C ILE A 52 4.22 -6.48 3.01
N LYS A 53 2.92 -6.40 3.30
CA LYS A 53 2.32 -5.22 3.95
C LYS A 53 2.89 -4.96 5.35
N SER A 54 3.09 -6.00 6.16
CA SER A 54 3.61 -5.86 7.53
C SER A 54 5.03 -5.29 7.59
N GLU A 55 5.80 -5.41 6.51
CA GLU A 55 7.20 -4.98 6.45
C GLU A 55 7.39 -3.54 5.95
N CYS A 56 6.32 -2.85 5.60
CA CYS A 56 6.41 -1.54 4.95
C CYS A 56 5.40 -0.53 5.52
N TYR A 57 5.77 0.75 5.45
CA TYR A 57 4.83 1.86 5.45
C TYR A 57 4.45 2.22 4.01
N ILE A 58 3.19 2.56 3.80
CA ILE A 58 2.67 3.04 2.52
C ILE A 58 2.32 4.51 2.68
N ILE A 59 2.91 5.33 1.81
CA ILE A 59 2.64 6.76 1.77
C ILE A 59 1.82 7.03 0.53
N PHE A 60 0.56 7.38 0.73
CA PHE A 60 -0.36 7.80 -0.31
C PHE A 60 -0.10 9.28 -0.61
N THR A 61 0.60 9.57 -1.70
CA THR A 61 1.05 10.93 -2.04
C THR A 61 -0.12 11.87 -2.27
N ASN A 62 -1.19 11.40 -2.91
CA ASN A 62 -2.41 12.18 -3.17
C ASN A 62 -3.15 12.60 -1.89
N HIS A 63 -2.93 11.91 -0.78
CA HIS A 63 -3.63 12.14 0.48
C HIS A 63 -2.70 12.62 1.60
N ASN A 64 -1.40 12.78 1.31
CA ASN A 64 -0.34 13.04 2.29
C ASN A 64 -0.46 12.15 3.54
N LEU A 65 -0.79 10.87 3.34
CA LEU A 65 -1.10 9.93 4.40
C LEU A 65 -0.07 8.80 4.45
N ARG A 66 0.59 8.64 5.60
CA ARG A 66 1.46 7.50 5.89
C ARG A 66 0.70 6.47 6.71
N VAL A 67 0.58 5.26 6.17
CA VAL A 67 -0.13 4.14 6.79
C VAL A 67 0.83 3.00 7.04
N ASP A 68 0.71 2.37 8.21
CA ASP A 68 1.38 1.10 8.47
C ASP A 68 0.68 -0.01 7.69
N GLY A 69 1.41 -0.71 6.81
CA GLY A 69 0.83 -1.77 5.99
C GLY A 69 0.27 -2.93 6.83
N GLU A 70 0.71 -3.11 8.08
CA GLU A 70 0.10 -4.06 9.01
C GLU A 70 -1.37 -3.75 9.28
N LYS A 71 -1.75 -2.47 9.31
CA LYS A 71 -3.15 -2.02 9.45
C LYS A 71 -3.98 -2.29 8.19
N LEU A 72 -3.33 -2.65 7.08
CA LEU A 72 -3.94 -2.96 5.77
C LEU A 72 -3.92 -4.47 5.47
N THR A 73 -3.58 -5.34 6.43
CA THR A 73 -3.52 -6.81 6.25
C THR A 73 -4.89 -7.51 6.19
N LYS A 74 -5.98 -6.78 6.41
CA LYS A 74 -7.34 -7.28 6.17
C LYS A 74 -7.71 -7.07 4.71
N ARG A 75 -8.46 -8.01 4.11
CA ARG A 75 -8.91 -7.86 2.71
C ARG A 75 -9.70 -6.55 2.58
N PRO A 76 -9.64 -5.86 1.43
CA PRO A 76 -10.43 -4.65 1.18
C PRO A 76 -11.91 -4.84 1.56
N GLU A 77 -12.50 -5.97 1.16
CA GLU A 77 -13.88 -6.36 1.48
C GLU A 77 -14.17 -6.45 2.99
N ASP A 78 -13.24 -7.02 3.76
CA ASP A 78 -13.36 -7.13 5.23
C ASP A 78 -13.20 -5.77 5.92
N ARG A 79 -12.48 -4.82 5.32
CA ARG A 79 -12.31 -3.45 5.85
C ARG A 79 -13.55 -2.59 5.65
N ILE A 80 -14.31 -2.81 4.57
CA ILE A 80 -15.58 -2.12 4.32
C ILE A 80 -16.63 -2.47 5.39
N LYS A 81 -16.63 -3.72 5.88
CA LYS A 81 -17.62 -4.25 6.84
C LYS A 81 -17.42 -3.83 8.31
N MET A 82 -16.24 -3.42 8.75
CA MET A 82 -16.07 -2.96 10.13
C MET A 82 -16.69 -1.57 10.28
N LYS A 83 -17.85 -1.48 10.96
CA LYS A 83 -18.53 -0.21 11.26
C LYS A 83 -17.73 0.56 12.30
#